data_AF-A0A443JI38-F1
#
_entry.id   AF-A0A443JI38-F1
#
_cell.length_a   1.000
_cell.length_b   1.000
_cell.length_c   1.000
_cell.angle_alpha   90.00
_cell.angle_beta   90.00
_cell.angle_gamma   90.00
#
_symmetry.space_group_name_H-M   'P 1'
#
loop_
_entity.id
_entity.type
_entity.pdbx_description
1 polymer ?
#
loop_
_entity_poly.entity_id
_entity_poly.type
_entity_poly.pdbx_seq_one_letter_code
_entity_poly.pdbx_strand_id
1 'polypeptide(L)'
;MTDDREGTLAGLLAAPGHVWSVGTPAAVMGFTPAGPVTRAGRDLIAEAGPARLRIAADAPLLAFETISSTPQGWTQGIAICAPPAPKAKPQPIRRLTSDPHAIRDEDREAPVFDMGQGDGMVRVLFRPDPDSLPAILALCGRHWAEAALTALSGTWITDAGIARIERWQPPGPVPVLILGTAGPSRATPLRPGETPVAHVFPPHPMAEDGPARHRAFQALLAAHGRADLWLLKQRVLALLREGRFEEIAADRHGTATIRVALRQHLFLTGAPPPQDWMARYDRPLLRACAGIAKTGITKN
;
A
#
# COMPACT_ATOMS: atom_id res chain seq x y z
N MET A 1 -23.14 5.80 9.69
CA MET A 1 -22.36 6.27 8.53
C MET A 1 -22.32 5.11 7.56
N THR A 2 -23.02 5.22 6.44
CA THR A 2 -22.90 4.25 5.34
C THR A 2 -21.46 4.25 4.85
N ASP A 3 -20.88 3.05 4.80
CA ASP A 3 -19.49 2.81 4.39
C ASP A 3 -19.39 3.03 2.87
N ASP A 4 -19.22 4.28 2.44
CA ASP A 4 -19.03 4.65 1.03
C ASP A 4 -17.61 4.29 0.56
N ARG A 5 -17.33 2.99 0.52
CA ARG A 5 -16.05 2.45 0.04
C ARG A 5 -15.83 2.75 -1.43
N GLU A 6 -16.90 2.69 -2.22
CA GLU A 6 -16.85 2.97 -3.64
C GLU A 6 -16.41 4.41 -3.90
N GLY A 7 -17.07 5.40 -3.29
CA GLY A 7 -16.70 6.80 -3.42
C GLY A 7 -15.28 7.06 -2.90
N THR A 8 -14.90 6.40 -1.80
CA THR A 8 -13.52 6.47 -1.28
C THR A 8 -12.50 5.95 -2.30
N LEU A 9 -12.69 4.76 -2.85
CA LEU A 9 -11.79 4.12 -3.82
C LEU A 9 -11.71 4.91 -5.12
N ALA A 10 -12.84 5.36 -5.65
CA ALA A 10 -12.89 6.20 -6.83
C ALA A 10 -12.13 7.51 -6.61
N GLY A 11 -12.30 8.14 -5.45
CA GLY A 11 -11.56 9.33 -5.04
C GLY A 11 -10.05 9.09 -4.95
N LEU A 12 -9.61 7.98 -4.36
CA LEU A 12 -8.19 7.60 -4.24
C LEU A 12 -7.55 7.30 -5.60
N LEU A 13 -8.30 6.73 -6.55
CA LEU A 13 -7.82 6.46 -7.91
C LEU A 13 -7.75 7.74 -8.75
N ALA A 14 -8.69 8.67 -8.57
CA ALA A 14 -8.70 9.95 -9.28
C ALA A 14 -7.70 10.98 -8.70
N ALA A 15 -7.26 10.80 -7.45
CA ALA A 15 -6.40 11.76 -6.77
C ALA A 15 -4.94 11.69 -7.26
N PRO A 16 -4.34 12.82 -7.68
CA PRO A 16 -2.97 12.84 -8.15
C PRO A 16 -1.97 12.48 -7.05
N GLY A 17 -0.82 11.95 -7.45
CA GLY A 17 0.29 11.60 -6.55
C GLY A 17 0.05 10.39 -5.64
N HIS A 18 -1.10 9.73 -5.73
CA HIS A 18 -1.34 8.47 -5.03
C HIS A 18 -0.60 7.34 -5.74
N VAL A 19 0.26 6.64 -4.99
CA VAL A 19 0.95 5.45 -5.50
C VAL A 19 0.20 4.22 -5.06
N TRP A 20 -0.14 3.36 -6.02
CA TRP A 20 -0.82 2.10 -5.79
C TRP A 20 0.15 0.94 -5.98
N SER A 21 -0.11 -0.15 -5.27
CA SER A 21 0.48 -1.44 -5.57
C SER A 21 -0.52 -2.55 -5.39
N VAL A 22 -0.43 -3.58 -6.23
CA VAL A 22 -1.20 -4.81 -6.10
C VAL A 22 -0.23 -5.96 -5.91
N GLY A 23 -0.53 -6.81 -4.94
CA GLY A 23 0.21 -8.01 -4.59
C GLY A 23 0.65 -8.05 -3.14
N THR A 24 1.49 -9.04 -2.86
CA THR A 24 2.10 -9.30 -1.55
C THR A 24 3.63 -9.24 -1.69
N PRO A 25 4.43 -9.42 -0.62
CA PRO A 25 5.87 -9.54 -0.78
C PRO A 25 6.31 -10.63 -1.77
N ALA A 26 5.48 -11.67 -1.98
CA ALA A 26 5.79 -12.75 -2.91
C ALA A 26 5.76 -12.30 -4.37
N ALA A 27 4.95 -11.30 -4.70
CA ALA A 27 4.93 -10.62 -5.99
C ALA A 27 4.10 -9.34 -5.88
N VAL A 28 4.70 -8.20 -6.26
CA VAL A 28 4.02 -6.90 -6.23
C VAL A 28 4.31 -6.09 -7.48
N MET A 29 3.29 -5.41 -8.01
CA MET A 29 3.43 -4.45 -9.09
C MET A 29 2.91 -3.09 -8.65
N GLY A 30 3.64 -2.03 -9.02
CA GLY A 30 3.24 -0.65 -8.76
C GLY A 30 2.40 -0.05 -9.89
N PHE A 31 1.52 0.88 -9.54
CA PHE A 31 0.69 1.65 -10.45
C PHE A 31 0.53 3.08 -9.93
N THR A 32 0.58 4.05 -10.84
CA THR A 32 0.26 5.45 -10.52
C THR A 32 -0.85 5.85 -11.47
N PRO A 33 -2.09 6.03 -10.97
CA PRO A 33 -3.21 6.42 -11.81
C PRO A 33 -2.92 7.72 -12.58
N ALA A 34 -3.34 7.77 -13.84
CA ALA A 34 -3.21 8.95 -14.68
C ALA A 34 -4.38 8.97 -15.68
N GLY A 35 -5.53 9.47 -15.23
CA GLY A 35 -6.71 9.55 -16.08
C GLY A 35 -8.02 9.42 -15.31
N PRO A 36 -9.16 9.37 -16.04
CA PRO A 36 -10.46 9.16 -15.42
C PRO A 36 -10.59 7.74 -14.87
N VAL A 37 -11.39 7.61 -13.81
CA VAL A 37 -11.80 6.32 -13.26
C VAL A 37 -13.12 5.93 -13.92
N THR A 38 -13.18 4.73 -14.50
CA THR A 38 -14.39 4.19 -15.09
C THR A 38 -14.96 3.06 -14.24
N ARG A 39 -16.27 2.85 -14.34
CA ARG A 39 -16.94 1.73 -13.68
C ARG A 39 -17.26 0.65 -14.71
N ALA A 40 -16.90 -0.59 -14.41
CA ALA A 40 -17.25 -1.76 -15.17
C ALA A 40 -17.88 -2.81 -14.25
N GLY A 41 -19.21 -2.89 -14.26
CA GLY A 41 -19.95 -3.76 -13.34
C GLY A 41 -19.70 -3.39 -11.88
N ARG A 42 -19.04 -4.29 -11.14
CA ARG A 42 -18.67 -4.12 -9.72
C ARG A 42 -17.27 -3.56 -9.49
N ASP A 43 -16.52 -3.31 -10.57
CA ASP A 43 -15.13 -2.90 -10.49
C ASP A 43 -14.96 -1.44 -10.92
N LEU A 44 -13.97 -0.79 -10.31
CA LEU A 44 -13.41 0.47 -10.73
C LEU A 44 -12.13 0.20 -11.53
N ILE A 45 -11.98 0.91 -12.65
CA ILE A 45 -10.84 0.79 -13.55
C ILE A 45 -10.17 2.15 -13.69
N ALA A 46 -8.85 2.18 -13.57
CA ALA A 46 -8.02 3.33 -13.87
C ALA A 46 -6.95 2.94 -14.89
N GLU A 47 -6.67 3.83 -15.84
CA GLU A 47 -5.61 3.65 -16.83
C GLU A 47 -4.47 4.65 -16.61
N ALA A 48 -3.26 4.28 -17.01
CA ALA A 48 -2.07 5.13 -16.99
C ALA A 48 -1.06 4.64 -18.03
N GLY A 49 -1.11 5.21 -19.24
CA GLY A 49 -0.24 4.80 -20.35
C GLY A 49 -0.39 3.31 -20.68
N PRO A 50 0.69 2.50 -20.62
CA PRO A 50 0.63 1.06 -20.91
C PRO A 50 0.07 0.22 -19.75
N ALA A 51 -0.32 0.85 -18.63
CA ALA A 51 -0.79 0.17 -17.44
C ALA A 51 -2.27 0.43 -17.16
N ARG A 52 -2.93 -0.55 -16.53
CA ARG A 52 -4.30 -0.49 -16.04
C ARG A 52 -4.37 -1.10 -14.65
N LEU A 53 -5.24 -0.55 -13.82
CA LEU A 53 -5.61 -1.12 -12.54
C LEU A 53 -7.12 -1.36 -12.52
N ARG A 54 -7.52 -2.55 -12.06
CA ARG A 54 -8.90 -2.92 -11.73
C ARG A 54 -8.98 -3.22 -10.25
N ILE A 55 -10.00 -2.70 -9.57
CA ILE A 55 -10.27 -3.01 -8.16
C ILE A 55 -11.78 -3.11 -7.91
N ALA A 56 -12.19 -4.06 -7.08
CA ALA A 56 -13.57 -4.18 -6.67
C ALA A 56 -14.02 -2.92 -5.91
N ALA A 57 -15.14 -2.33 -6.30
CA ALA A 57 -15.66 -1.09 -5.72
C ALA A 57 -16.01 -1.23 -4.22
N ASP A 58 -16.22 -2.46 -3.74
CA ASP A 58 -16.53 -2.80 -2.35
C ASP A 58 -15.32 -3.32 -1.55
N ALA A 59 -14.11 -3.24 -2.13
CA ALA A 59 -12.90 -3.81 -1.54
C ALA A 59 -12.66 -3.29 -0.10
N PRO A 60 -12.41 -4.17 0.90
CA PRO A 60 -12.18 -3.75 2.27
C PRO A 60 -10.94 -2.87 2.40
N LEU A 61 -11.10 -1.72 3.05
CA LEU A 61 -10.02 -0.78 3.33
C LEU A 61 -9.59 -0.84 4.80
N LEU A 62 -8.29 -0.66 5.00
CA LEU A 62 -7.69 -0.40 6.29
C LEU A 62 -6.71 0.76 6.16
N ALA A 63 -7.14 1.96 6.58
CA ALA A 63 -6.22 3.10 6.71
C ALA A 63 -5.35 2.92 7.96
N PHE A 64 -4.05 3.22 7.85
CA PHE A 64 -3.12 3.05 8.95
C PHE A 64 -1.96 4.05 8.90
N GLU A 65 -1.33 4.25 10.05
CA GLU A 65 -0.10 5.00 10.20
C GLU A 65 0.92 4.14 10.94
N THR A 66 2.20 4.28 10.61
CA THR A 66 3.27 3.61 11.34
C THR A 66 4.44 4.55 11.59
N ILE A 67 5.33 4.14 12.48
CA ILE A 67 6.53 4.91 12.82
C ILE A 67 7.57 4.78 11.70
N SER A 68 8.11 5.91 11.25
CA SER A 68 9.25 5.92 10.33
C SER A 68 10.58 5.85 11.10
N SER A 69 11.65 5.50 10.37
CA SER A 69 13.02 5.51 10.89
C SER A 69 13.50 6.91 11.30
N THR A 70 13.00 7.95 10.64
CA THR A 70 13.27 9.35 11.01
C THR A 70 12.59 9.67 12.35
N PRO A 71 13.30 10.16 13.37
CA PRO A 71 12.73 10.37 14.71
C PRO A 71 11.49 11.27 14.79
N GLN A 72 11.33 12.20 13.85
CA GLN A 72 10.19 13.13 13.76
C GLN A 72 9.15 12.72 12.72
N GLY A 73 9.45 11.70 11.90
CA GLY A 73 8.57 11.31 10.78
C GLY A 73 7.62 10.19 11.13
N TRP A 74 6.61 9.98 10.30
CA TRP A 74 5.78 8.79 10.30
C TRP A 74 5.57 8.32 8.86
N THR A 75 4.88 7.21 8.69
CA THR A 75 4.38 6.77 7.38
C THR A 75 2.87 6.60 7.48
N GLN A 76 2.21 6.72 6.34
CA GLN A 76 0.76 6.57 6.22
C GLN A 76 0.44 5.75 4.97
N GLY A 77 -0.62 4.97 5.03
CA GLY A 77 -1.04 4.14 3.90
C GLY A 77 -2.42 3.54 4.12
N ILE A 78 -2.93 2.94 3.07
CA ILE A 78 -4.21 2.25 3.06
C ILE A 78 -3.94 0.86 2.54
N ALA A 79 -4.23 -0.16 3.34
CA ALA A 79 -4.20 -1.54 2.90
C ALA A 79 -5.58 -1.91 2.34
N ILE A 80 -5.58 -2.64 1.23
CA ILE A 80 -6.76 -3.29 0.69
C ILE A 80 -6.66 -4.76 1.07
N CYS A 81 -7.64 -5.23 1.84
CA CYS A 81 -7.57 -6.52 2.52
C CYS A 81 -8.50 -7.55 1.90
N ALA A 82 -8.07 -8.80 1.89
CA ALA A 82 -8.86 -9.97 1.53
C ALA A 82 -8.78 -11.04 2.62
N PRO A 83 -9.76 -11.97 2.69
CA PRO A 83 -9.64 -13.16 3.52
C PRO A 83 -8.40 -13.98 3.14
N PRO A 84 -7.68 -14.58 4.09
CA PRO A 84 -6.49 -15.36 3.80
C PRO A 84 -6.82 -16.58 2.93
N ALA A 85 -5.95 -16.86 1.98
CA ALA A 85 -5.98 -18.06 1.16
C ALA A 85 -4.88 -19.05 1.62
N PRO A 86 -5.03 -20.36 1.33
CA PRO A 86 -3.96 -21.32 1.55
C PRO A 86 -2.69 -20.90 0.81
N LYS A 87 -1.54 -21.05 1.49
CA LYS A 87 -0.25 -20.72 0.88
C LYS A 87 0.00 -21.58 -0.35
N ALA A 88 0.32 -20.94 -1.46
CA ALA A 88 0.81 -21.63 -2.66
C ALA A 88 2.33 -21.76 -2.64
N LYS A 89 2.85 -22.89 -3.12
CA LYS A 89 4.28 -23.04 -3.42
C LYS A 89 4.56 -22.52 -4.83
N PRO A 90 5.73 -21.91 -5.09
CA PRO A 90 6.13 -21.57 -6.45
C PRO A 90 6.01 -22.77 -7.38
N GLN A 91 5.45 -22.55 -8.56
CA GLN A 91 5.25 -23.57 -9.59
C GLN A 91 6.14 -23.28 -10.81
N PRO A 92 6.36 -24.26 -11.68
CA PRO A 92 6.90 -23.99 -13.00
C PRO A 92 5.93 -23.14 -13.84
N ILE A 93 6.47 -22.39 -14.80
CA ILE A 93 5.72 -21.60 -15.77
C ILE A 93 4.81 -22.53 -16.55
N ARG A 94 3.53 -22.16 -16.68
CA ARG A 94 2.54 -22.94 -17.43
C ARG A 94 1.70 -22.04 -18.32
N ARG A 95 1.35 -22.55 -19.50
CA ARG A 95 0.37 -21.92 -20.38
C ARG A 95 -1.04 -22.16 -19.86
N LEU A 96 -1.86 -21.12 -19.86
CA LEU A 96 -3.30 -21.16 -19.69
C LEU A 96 -3.97 -20.86 -21.04
N THR A 97 -5.19 -21.37 -21.22
CA THR A 97 -5.92 -21.21 -22.48
C THR A 97 -6.50 -19.81 -22.65
N SER A 98 -6.93 -19.18 -21.55
CA SER A 98 -7.59 -17.87 -21.54
C SER A 98 -7.34 -17.12 -20.23
N ASP A 99 -7.67 -15.83 -20.20
CA ASP A 99 -7.57 -14.92 -19.06
C ASP A 99 -8.94 -14.27 -18.77
N PRO A 100 -9.90 -14.99 -18.18
CA PRO A 100 -11.28 -14.50 -18.01
C PRO A 100 -11.38 -13.25 -17.11
N HIS A 101 -10.31 -12.88 -16.42
CA HIS A 101 -10.23 -11.71 -15.54
C HIS A 101 -9.50 -10.53 -16.18
N ALA A 102 -9.18 -10.62 -17.47
CA ALA A 102 -8.59 -9.51 -18.21
C ALA A 102 -9.48 -8.27 -18.16
N ILE A 103 -8.84 -7.11 -17.97
CA ILE A 103 -9.53 -5.82 -17.84
C ILE A 103 -10.26 -5.46 -19.14
N ARG A 104 -9.63 -5.73 -20.29
CA ARG A 104 -10.24 -5.55 -21.60
C ARG A 104 -10.95 -6.82 -22.04
N ASP A 105 -12.11 -6.66 -22.66
CA ASP A 105 -12.90 -7.80 -23.14
C ASP A 105 -12.15 -8.61 -24.22
N GLU A 106 -11.45 -7.92 -25.13
CA GLU A 106 -10.65 -8.54 -26.22
C GLU A 106 -9.52 -9.45 -25.70
N ASP A 107 -9.05 -9.19 -24.49
CA ASP A 107 -7.95 -9.92 -23.88
C ASP A 107 -8.42 -11.19 -23.14
N ARG A 108 -9.73 -11.37 -22.93
CA ARG A 108 -10.25 -12.45 -22.07
C ARG A 108 -10.02 -13.84 -22.63
N GLU A 109 -10.08 -13.97 -23.95
CA GLU A 109 -9.84 -15.23 -24.65
C GLU A 109 -8.37 -15.41 -25.07
N ALA A 110 -7.51 -14.41 -24.79
CA ALA A 110 -6.11 -14.46 -25.17
C ALA A 110 -5.33 -15.46 -24.29
N PRO A 111 -4.36 -16.21 -24.87
CA PRO A 111 -3.52 -17.10 -24.08
C PRO A 111 -2.66 -16.30 -23.10
N VAL A 112 -2.60 -16.79 -21.87
CA VAL A 112 -1.80 -16.18 -20.80
C VAL A 112 -0.94 -17.26 -20.14
N PHE A 113 0.20 -16.87 -19.59
CA PHE A 113 1.13 -17.75 -18.91
C PHE A 113 1.10 -17.44 -17.43
N ASP A 114 0.85 -18.46 -16.61
CA ASP A 114 1.03 -18.36 -15.16
C ASP A 114 2.52 -18.54 -14.89
N MET A 115 3.13 -17.50 -14.31
CA MET A 115 4.56 -17.41 -14.11
C MET A 115 5.03 -18.19 -12.88
N GLY A 116 4.10 -18.84 -12.17
CA GLY A 116 4.39 -19.67 -11.00
C GLY A 116 4.88 -18.89 -9.79
N GLN A 117 4.72 -17.55 -9.80
CA GLN A 117 5.01 -16.66 -8.68
C GLN A 117 3.72 -16.24 -7.96
N GLY A 118 3.88 -16.00 -6.65
CA GLY A 118 2.80 -15.65 -5.73
C GLY A 118 2.76 -16.52 -4.49
N ASP A 119 1.73 -16.35 -3.67
CA ASP A 119 1.60 -17.00 -2.35
C ASP A 119 0.20 -17.55 -2.08
N GLY A 120 -0.65 -17.64 -3.10
CA GLY A 120 -2.06 -18.03 -2.97
C GLY A 120 -3.01 -16.84 -2.84
N MET A 121 -2.52 -15.69 -2.39
CA MET A 121 -3.27 -14.43 -2.43
C MET A 121 -3.09 -13.71 -3.75
N VAL A 122 -1.89 -13.81 -4.32
CA VAL A 122 -1.51 -13.16 -5.58
C VAL A 122 -1.02 -14.19 -6.59
N ARG A 123 -1.26 -13.91 -7.88
CA ARG A 123 -0.70 -14.61 -9.02
C ARG A 123 0.00 -13.63 -9.94
N VAL A 124 1.12 -14.07 -10.51
CA VAL A 124 1.78 -13.34 -11.61
C VAL A 124 1.47 -14.05 -12.91
N LEU A 125 0.87 -13.31 -13.84
CA LEU A 125 0.59 -13.80 -15.18
C LEU A 125 1.34 -12.96 -16.22
N PHE A 126 1.54 -13.51 -17.40
CA PHE A 126 2.16 -12.83 -18.53
C PHE A 126 1.42 -13.17 -19.82
N ARG A 127 0.98 -12.13 -20.53
CA ARG A 127 0.38 -12.24 -21.86
C ARG A 127 1.42 -11.77 -22.89
N PRO A 128 2.04 -12.69 -23.66
CA PRO A 128 3.11 -12.32 -24.58
C PRO A 128 2.57 -11.57 -25.79
N ASP A 129 3.39 -10.67 -26.33
CA ASP A 129 3.21 -10.23 -27.72
C ASP A 129 3.50 -11.41 -28.67
N PRO A 130 3.00 -11.38 -29.93
CA PRO A 130 3.22 -12.45 -30.89
C PRO A 130 4.68 -12.88 -31.05
N ASP A 131 5.61 -11.92 -31.06
CA ASP A 131 7.05 -12.18 -31.22
C ASP A 131 7.68 -12.87 -30.00
N SER A 132 7.10 -12.67 -28.81
CA SER A 132 7.58 -13.27 -27.56
C SER A 132 6.95 -14.64 -27.27
N LEU A 133 5.93 -15.05 -28.04
CA LEU A 133 5.20 -16.30 -27.83
C LEU A 133 6.11 -17.56 -27.91
N PRO A 134 7.00 -17.72 -28.92
CA PRO A 134 7.89 -18.88 -28.98
C PRO A 134 8.83 -18.96 -27.77
N ALA A 135 9.34 -17.82 -27.33
CA ALA A 135 10.28 -17.73 -26.21
C ALA A 135 9.62 -18.14 -24.89
N ILE A 136 8.42 -17.62 -24.58
CA ILE A 136 7.71 -18.02 -23.34
C ILE A 136 7.24 -19.48 -23.38
N LEU A 137 6.91 -20.02 -24.55
CA LEU A 137 6.60 -21.45 -24.71
C LEU A 137 7.82 -22.32 -24.36
N ALA A 138 9.03 -21.92 -24.76
CA ALA A 138 10.27 -22.63 -24.42
C ALA A 138 10.63 -22.55 -22.92
N LEU A 139 10.05 -21.60 -22.19
CA LEU A 139 10.18 -21.46 -20.74
C LEU A 139 9.15 -22.27 -19.95
N CYS A 140 8.10 -22.80 -20.60
CA CYS A 140 7.12 -23.65 -19.92
C CYS A 140 7.80 -24.86 -19.27
N GLY A 141 7.37 -25.19 -18.05
CA GLY A 141 7.99 -26.23 -17.23
C GLY A 141 9.27 -25.80 -16.49
N ARG A 142 9.78 -24.58 -16.72
CA ARG A 142 10.88 -23.99 -15.95
C ARG A 142 10.34 -23.10 -14.83
N HIS A 143 11.12 -22.91 -13.78
CA HIS A 143 10.81 -21.92 -12.75
C HIS A 143 11.21 -20.49 -13.18
N TRP A 144 10.65 -19.50 -12.49
CA TRP A 144 10.98 -18.09 -12.67
C TRP A 144 12.50 -17.84 -12.62
N ALA A 145 13.02 -17.25 -13.69
CA ALA A 145 14.39 -16.76 -13.77
C ALA A 145 14.37 -15.41 -14.48
N GLU A 146 14.49 -14.33 -13.72
CA GLU A 146 14.27 -12.96 -14.22
C GLU A 146 15.09 -12.62 -15.46
N ALA A 147 16.36 -13.05 -15.50
CA ALA A 147 17.23 -12.84 -16.66
C ALA A 147 16.72 -13.49 -17.96
N ALA A 148 15.95 -14.58 -17.88
CA ALA A 148 15.33 -15.21 -19.05
C ALA A 148 14.05 -14.50 -19.49
N LEU A 149 13.44 -13.70 -18.60
CA LEU A 149 12.18 -13.01 -18.82
C LEU A 149 12.36 -11.60 -19.39
N THR A 150 13.54 -11.01 -19.21
CA THR A 150 13.83 -9.64 -19.68
C THR A 150 13.86 -9.50 -21.19
N ALA A 151 14.03 -10.60 -21.93
CA ALA A 151 13.95 -10.59 -23.39
C ALA A 151 12.50 -10.57 -23.92
N LEU A 152 11.51 -10.77 -23.05
CA LEU A 152 10.11 -10.87 -23.44
C LEU A 152 9.44 -9.49 -23.48
N SER A 153 8.61 -9.30 -24.49
CA SER A 153 7.67 -8.19 -24.61
C SER A 153 6.23 -8.69 -24.42
N GLY A 154 5.42 -7.90 -23.72
CA GLY A 154 4.02 -8.24 -23.49
C GLY A 154 3.46 -7.60 -22.22
N THR A 155 2.29 -8.07 -21.82
CA THR A 155 1.57 -7.57 -20.65
C THR A 155 1.85 -8.42 -19.43
N TRP A 156 2.54 -7.83 -18.45
CA TRP A 156 2.72 -8.38 -17.12
C TRP A 156 1.49 -8.10 -16.27
N ILE A 157 1.08 -9.09 -15.50
CA ILE A 157 -0.16 -9.05 -14.73
C ILE A 157 0.13 -9.49 -13.30
N THR A 158 -0.28 -8.67 -12.34
CA THR A 158 -0.37 -9.09 -10.93
C THR A 158 -1.84 -9.09 -10.54
N ASP A 159 -2.36 -10.25 -10.15
CA ASP A 159 -3.77 -10.47 -9.87
C ASP A 159 -3.97 -11.03 -8.45
N ALA A 160 -4.75 -10.32 -7.64
CA ALA A 160 -5.14 -10.73 -6.30
C ALA A 160 -6.67 -10.93 -6.16
N GLY A 161 -7.37 -11.17 -7.27
CA GLY A 161 -8.81 -11.37 -7.35
C GLY A 161 -9.58 -10.05 -7.25
N ILE A 162 -9.53 -9.41 -6.07
CA ILE A 162 -10.21 -8.14 -5.80
C ILE A 162 -9.47 -6.91 -6.34
N ALA A 163 -8.20 -7.06 -6.69
CA ALA A 163 -7.38 -6.02 -7.31
C ALA A 163 -6.44 -6.66 -8.33
N ARG A 164 -6.19 -5.95 -9.42
CA ARG A 164 -5.37 -6.42 -10.54
C ARG A 164 -4.68 -5.25 -11.21
N ILE A 165 -3.39 -5.41 -11.51
CA ILE A 165 -2.66 -4.50 -12.41
C ILE A 165 -2.26 -5.28 -13.65
N GLU A 166 -2.48 -4.67 -14.81
CA GLU A 166 -1.95 -5.11 -16.10
C GLU A 166 -1.01 -4.02 -16.62
N ARG A 167 0.20 -4.38 -17.05
CA ARG A 167 1.18 -3.45 -17.59
C ARG A 167 1.88 -4.05 -18.80
N TRP A 168 1.68 -3.45 -19.95
CA TRP A 168 2.50 -3.75 -21.11
C TRP A 168 3.92 -3.20 -20.92
N GLN A 169 4.92 -4.02 -21.27
CA GLN A 169 6.33 -3.69 -21.14
C GLN A 169 7.09 -4.26 -22.36
N PRO A 170 7.95 -3.47 -23.02
CA PRO A 170 8.90 -3.99 -24.01
C PRO A 170 9.99 -4.83 -23.34
N PRO A 171 10.90 -5.49 -24.09
CA PRO A 171 12.04 -6.18 -23.50
C PRO A 171 12.83 -5.25 -22.58
N GLY A 172 13.14 -5.72 -21.37
CA GLY A 172 13.75 -4.95 -20.30
C GLY A 172 13.47 -5.52 -18.91
N PRO A 173 13.68 -4.73 -17.85
CA PRO A 173 13.39 -5.17 -16.48
C PRO A 173 11.94 -5.61 -16.29
N VAL A 174 11.75 -6.72 -15.57
CA VAL A 174 10.41 -7.23 -15.26
C VAL A 174 9.73 -6.28 -14.26
N PRO A 175 8.50 -5.79 -14.53
CA PRO A 175 7.85 -4.78 -13.69
C PRO A 175 7.24 -5.36 -12.39
N VAL A 176 7.43 -6.65 -12.13
CA VAL A 176 6.96 -7.35 -10.93
C VAL A 176 8.13 -7.57 -9.98
N LEU A 177 8.02 -7.05 -8.76
CA LEU A 177 9.04 -7.20 -7.72
C LEU A 177 8.74 -8.42 -6.85
N ILE A 178 9.77 -9.23 -6.62
CA ILE A 178 9.73 -10.39 -5.71
C ILE A 178 10.53 -10.02 -4.46
N LEU A 179 9.84 -9.66 -3.38
CA LEU A 179 10.45 -9.20 -2.12
C LEU A 179 10.63 -10.33 -1.09
N GLY A 180 10.03 -11.50 -1.35
CA GLY A 180 10.15 -12.72 -0.55
C GLY A 180 8.81 -13.26 -0.07
N THR A 181 8.81 -14.38 0.66
CA THR A 181 7.58 -15.05 1.12
C THR A 181 7.23 -14.74 2.58
N ALA A 182 7.86 -13.70 3.15
CA ALA A 182 7.53 -13.23 4.48
C ALA A 182 6.06 -12.78 4.51
N GLY A 183 5.38 -13.07 5.61
CA GLY A 183 4.01 -12.59 5.84
C GLY A 183 3.94 -11.06 5.83
N PRO A 184 2.72 -10.49 5.87
CA PRO A 184 2.55 -9.04 5.83
C PRO A 184 3.31 -8.36 6.97
N SER A 185 3.68 -7.10 6.73
CA SER A 185 4.43 -6.31 7.70
C SER A 185 3.73 -6.35 9.06
N ARG A 186 4.50 -6.74 10.09
CA ARG A 186 4.06 -6.67 11.49
C ARG A 186 3.77 -5.23 11.94
N ALA A 187 4.15 -4.21 11.17
CA ALA A 187 3.82 -2.83 11.51
C ALA A 187 2.36 -2.48 11.15
N THR A 188 1.79 -3.10 10.12
CA THR A 188 0.41 -2.84 9.69
C THR A 188 -0.57 -3.42 10.72
N PRO A 189 -1.51 -2.62 11.26
CA PRO A 189 -2.43 -3.05 12.31
C PRO A 189 -3.62 -3.82 11.73
N LEU A 190 -3.36 -4.92 11.01
CA LEU A 190 -4.38 -5.76 10.38
C LEU A 190 -5.40 -6.29 11.40
N ARG A 191 -6.66 -6.45 10.97
CA ARG A 191 -7.66 -7.12 11.80
C ARG A 191 -7.44 -8.64 11.74
N PRO A 192 -7.87 -9.42 12.75
CA PRO A 192 -7.78 -10.87 12.69
C PRO A 192 -8.45 -11.43 11.44
N GLY A 193 -7.77 -12.31 10.72
CA GLY A 193 -8.31 -12.92 9.50
C GLY A 193 -8.27 -12.04 8.25
N GLU A 194 -7.52 -10.93 8.26
CA GLU A 194 -7.26 -10.12 7.06
C GLU A 194 -5.83 -10.32 6.54
N THR A 195 -5.67 -10.34 5.22
CA THR A 195 -4.37 -10.27 4.55
C THR A 195 -4.37 -9.12 3.54
N PRO A 196 -3.39 -8.20 3.58
CA PRO A 196 -3.31 -7.12 2.60
C PRO A 196 -2.85 -7.67 1.26
N VAL A 197 -3.57 -7.29 0.19
CA VAL A 197 -3.30 -7.74 -1.19
C VAL A 197 -3.08 -6.57 -2.15
N ALA A 198 -3.26 -5.35 -1.68
CA ALA A 198 -2.90 -4.14 -2.39
C ALA A 198 -2.70 -3.00 -1.37
N HIS A 199 -1.98 -1.95 -1.77
CA HIS A 199 -1.78 -0.77 -0.95
C HIS A 199 -1.96 0.50 -1.77
N VAL A 200 -2.40 1.55 -1.08
CA VAL A 200 -2.41 2.92 -1.58
C VAL A 200 -1.57 3.77 -0.64
N PHE A 201 -0.69 4.59 -1.22
CA PHE A 201 0.15 5.55 -0.52
C PHE A 201 -0.20 6.96 -0.99
N PRO A 202 -1.10 7.65 -0.27
CA PRO A 202 -1.36 9.07 -0.49
C PRO A 202 -0.11 9.92 -0.28
N PRO A 203 0.02 11.06 -0.98
CA PRO A 203 1.10 12.02 -0.74
C PRO A 203 1.26 12.36 0.75
N HIS A 204 2.49 12.27 1.26
CA HIS A 204 2.75 12.47 2.68
C HIS A 204 2.59 13.95 3.08
N PRO A 205 1.97 14.28 4.22
CA PRO A 205 1.78 15.66 4.68
C PRO A 205 3.07 16.37 5.09
N MET A 206 4.19 15.66 5.28
CA MET A 206 5.49 16.32 5.47
C MET A 206 6.11 16.83 4.15
N ALA A 207 5.46 16.57 3.01
CA ALA A 207 5.74 17.26 1.75
C ALA A 207 4.87 18.53 1.62
N GLU A 208 4.76 19.11 0.42
CA GLU A 208 3.93 20.30 0.14
C GLU A 208 2.46 20.16 0.61
N ASP A 209 1.75 21.27 0.88
CA ASP A 209 0.35 21.32 1.36
C ASP A 209 0.04 20.51 2.64
N GLY A 210 1.03 20.44 3.54
CA GLY A 210 1.04 19.48 4.63
C GLY A 210 -0.20 19.39 5.52
N PRO A 211 -0.72 20.49 6.09
CA PRO A 211 -1.90 20.43 6.96
C PRO A 211 -3.18 19.94 6.25
N ALA A 212 -3.38 20.29 4.97
CA ALA A 212 -4.55 19.85 4.21
C ALA A 212 -4.49 18.34 3.92
N ARG A 213 -3.32 17.85 3.49
CA ARG A 213 -3.06 16.42 3.27
C ARG A 213 -3.20 15.61 4.56
N HIS A 214 -2.73 16.16 5.68
CA HIS A 214 -2.89 15.55 7.00
C HIS A 214 -4.37 15.39 7.34
N ARG A 215 -5.16 16.46 7.24
CA ARG A 215 -6.62 16.42 7.50
C ARG A 215 -7.34 15.41 6.60
N ALA A 216 -7.03 15.39 5.31
CA ALA A 216 -7.62 14.43 4.37
C ALA A 216 -7.31 12.99 4.78
N PHE A 217 -6.07 12.69 5.17
CA PHE A 217 -5.71 11.36 5.64
C PHE A 217 -6.34 11.03 7.00
N GLN A 218 -6.48 11.99 7.91
CA GLN A 218 -7.18 11.77 9.18
C GLN A 218 -8.65 11.38 8.97
N ALA A 219 -9.32 11.94 7.96
CA ALA A 219 -10.68 11.53 7.61
C ALA A 219 -10.74 10.07 7.13
N LEU A 220 -9.77 9.64 6.31
CA LEU A 220 -9.64 8.24 5.89
C LEU A 220 -9.35 7.32 7.09
N LEU A 221 -8.48 7.74 8.01
CA LEU A 221 -8.16 6.98 9.22
C LEU A 221 -9.36 6.84 10.15
N ALA A 222 -10.20 7.87 10.27
CA ALA A 222 -11.42 7.84 11.06
C ALA A 222 -12.46 6.86 10.47
N ALA A 223 -12.60 6.85 9.14
CA ALA A 223 -13.59 6.02 8.44
C ALA A 223 -13.15 4.56 8.29
N HIS A 224 -11.88 4.35 7.90
CA HIS A 224 -11.37 3.06 7.46
C HIS A 224 -10.26 2.50 8.35
N GLY A 225 -9.87 3.21 9.41
CA GLY A 225 -8.88 2.72 10.36
C GLY A 225 -9.45 1.69 11.34
N ARG A 226 -8.57 1.19 12.21
CA ARG A 226 -9.00 0.42 13.39
C ARG A 226 -9.61 1.36 14.42
N ALA A 227 -10.88 1.13 14.77
CA ALA A 227 -11.64 2.03 15.64
C ALA A 227 -10.98 2.22 17.02
N ASP A 228 -10.41 1.16 17.59
CA ASP A 228 -9.71 1.21 18.88
C ASP A 228 -8.45 2.10 18.83
N LEU A 229 -7.67 2.00 17.73
CA LEU A 229 -6.49 2.84 17.52
C LEU A 229 -6.88 4.29 17.22
N TRP A 230 -7.96 4.51 16.45
CA TRP A 230 -8.47 5.85 16.20
C TRP A 230 -8.91 6.54 17.50
N LEU A 231 -9.69 5.87 18.34
CA LEU A 231 -10.13 6.40 19.64
C LEU A 231 -8.95 6.70 20.56
N LEU A 232 -7.95 5.82 20.61
CA LEU A 232 -6.70 6.06 21.34
C LEU A 232 -5.99 7.31 20.82
N LYS A 233 -5.87 7.47 19.50
CA LYS A 233 -5.25 8.66 18.90
C LYS A 233 -5.98 9.94 19.28
N GLN A 234 -7.31 9.94 19.21
CA GLN A 234 -8.13 11.11 19.59
C GLN A 234 -7.96 11.47 21.06
N ARG A 235 -7.91 10.47 21.96
CA ARG A 235 -7.63 10.68 23.39
C ARG A 235 -6.27 11.33 23.61
N VAL A 236 -5.22 10.81 22.98
CA VAL A 236 -3.86 11.38 23.10
C VAL A 236 -3.83 12.82 22.60
N LEU A 237 -4.43 13.10 21.43
CA LEU A 237 -4.49 14.46 20.89
C LEU A 237 -5.28 15.42 21.79
N ALA A 238 -6.33 14.96 22.47
CA ALA A 238 -7.05 15.77 23.46
C ALA A 238 -6.18 16.11 24.67
N LEU A 239 -5.51 15.11 25.25
CA LEU A 239 -4.60 15.31 26.39
C LEU A 239 -3.44 16.25 26.04
N LEU A 240 -2.88 16.15 24.82
CA LEU A 240 -1.84 17.07 24.34
C LEU A 240 -2.35 18.50 24.23
N ARG A 241 -3.57 18.73 23.76
CA ARG A 241 -4.19 20.07 23.69
C ARG A 241 -4.40 20.68 25.08
N GLU A 242 -4.69 19.84 26.08
CA GLU A 242 -4.83 20.24 27.48
C GLU A 242 -3.49 20.37 28.21
N GLY A 243 -2.36 20.02 27.57
CA GLY A 243 -1.05 19.99 28.21
C GLY A 243 -0.91 18.93 29.31
N ARG A 244 -1.77 17.89 29.30
CA ARG A 244 -1.83 16.86 30.33
C ARG A 244 -1.11 15.59 29.89
N PHE A 245 -0.42 14.96 30.83
CA PHE A 245 0.14 13.62 30.66
C PHE A 245 -0.74 12.59 31.37
N GLU A 246 -0.96 11.46 30.70
CA GLU A 246 -1.60 10.29 31.27
C GLU A 246 -0.88 9.05 30.75
N GLU A 247 -0.52 8.12 31.63
CA GLU A 247 0.02 6.83 31.22
C GLU A 247 -1.10 5.93 30.73
N ILE A 248 -1.01 5.53 29.46
CA ILE A 248 -1.95 4.67 28.76
C ILE A 248 -1.28 3.32 28.50
N ALA A 249 -1.90 2.24 29.01
CA ALA A 249 -1.54 0.89 28.64
C ALA A 249 -1.95 0.63 27.18
N ALA A 250 -1.00 0.19 26.36
CA ALA A 250 -1.22 -0.02 24.93
C ALA A 250 -0.43 -1.24 24.45
N ASP A 251 -0.98 -1.96 23.48
CA ASP A 251 -0.22 -2.95 22.74
C ASP A 251 0.83 -2.26 21.83
N ARG A 252 1.52 -3.03 21.00
CA ARG A 252 2.52 -2.47 20.08
C ARG A 252 1.93 -1.48 19.07
N HIS A 253 0.70 -1.68 18.62
CA HIS A 253 0.06 -0.84 17.61
C HIS A 253 -0.50 0.43 18.25
N GLY A 254 -1.04 0.33 19.47
CA GLY A 254 -1.41 1.47 20.28
C GLY A 254 -0.19 2.30 20.68
N THR A 255 0.93 1.66 21.02
CA THR A 255 2.20 2.37 21.28
C THR A 255 2.67 3.11 20.01
N ALA A 256 2.62 2.47 18.84
CA ALA A 256 2.93 3.14 17.58
C ALA A 256 1.98 4.33 17.32
N THR A 257 0.68 4.17 17.61
CA THR A 257 -0.34 5.23 17.46
C THR A 257 -0.05 6.42 18.37
N ILE A 258 0.28 6.20 19.65
CA ILE A 258 0.67 7.25 20.59
C ILE A 258 1.87 8.01 20.02
N ARG A 259 2.92 7.30 19.61
CA ARG A 259 4.13 7.90 19.04
C ARG A 259 3.84 8.71 17.77
N VAL A 260 3.00 8.21 16.87
CA VAL A 260 2.58 8.97 15.67
C VAL A 260 1.84 10.25 16.07
N ALA A 261 0.94 10.19 17.06
CA ALA A 261 0.24 11.37 17.56
C ALA A 261 1.20 12.44 18.11
N LEU A 262 2.25 12.04 18.84
CA LEU A 262 3.29 12.95 19.34
C LEU A 262 4.06 13.63 18.18
N ARG A 263 4.44 12.85 17.16
CA ARG A 263 5.16 13.39 15.98
C ARG A 263 4.27 14.32 15.15
N GLN A 264 3.00 13.98 14.99
CA GLN A 264 2.03 14.84 14.31
C GLN A 264 1.73 16.11 15.09
N HIS A 265 1.69 16.06 16.43
CA HIS A 265 1.58 17.27 17.24
C HIS A 265 2.74 18.22 16.95
N LEU A 266 3.99 17.74 17.02
CA LEU A 266 5.16 18.54 16.68
C LEU A 266 5.06 19.13 15.28
N PHE A 267 4.69 18.32 14.29
CA PHE A 267 4.55 18.76 12.90
C PHE A 267 3.50 19.88 12.74
N LEU A 268 2.33 19.74 13.38
CA LEU A 268 1.21 20.66 13.20
C LEU A 268 1.34 21.95 14.01
N THR A 269 1.95 21.90 15.20
CA THR A 269 2.04 23.05 16.10
C THR A 269 3.40 23.73 16.04
N GLY A 270 4.43 23.04 15.53
CA GLY A 270 5.83 23.47 15.62
C GLY A 270 6.41 23.35 17.04
N ALA A 271 5.62 22.92 18.03
CA ALA A 271 6.03 22.83 19.43
C ALA A 271 6.27 21.37 19.85
N PRO A 272 7.33 21.08 20.63
CA PRO A 272 7.55 19.74 21.14
C PRO A 272 6.39 19.32 22.06
N PRO A 273 5.92 18.06 21.98
CA PRO A 273 5.01 17.51 22.97
C PRO A 273 5.61 17.60 24.39
N PRO A 274 4.80 17.52 25.46
CA PRO A 274 5.32 17.51 26.82
C PRO A 274 6.37 16.40 27.03
N GLN A 275 7.42 16.70 27.80
CA GLN A 275 8.58 15.82 27.94
C GLN A 275 8.21 14.43 28.47
N ASP A 276 7.25 14.33 29.39
CA ASP A 276 6.80 13.06 29.97
C ASP A 276 6.23 12.10 28.93
N TRP A 277 5.45 12.62 27.96
CA TRP A 277 4.95 11.85 26.82
C TRP A 277 6.09 11.26 26.00
N MET A 278 7.08 12.08 25.64
CA MET A 278 8.20 11.63 24.81
C MET A 278 9.12 10.68 25.58
N ALA A 279 9.39 10.93 26.86
CA ALA A 279 10.22 10.06 27.70
C ALA A 279 9.61 8.66 27.86
N ARG A 280 8.27 8.59 28.01
CA ARG A 280 7.53 7.33 28.16
C ARG A 280 7.40 6.56 26.85
N TYR A 281 7.03 7.23 25.76
CA TYR A 281 6.60 6.57 24.53
C TYR A 281 7.53 6.74 23.32
N ASP A 282 8.25 7.87 23.20
CA ASP A 282 9.07 8.16 22.01
C ASP A 282 10.43 8.78 22.35
N ARG A 283 11.28 8.03 23.04
CA ARG A 283 12.66 8.44 23.34
C ARG A 283 13.46 8.94 22.11
N PRO A 284 13.29 8.36 20.90
CA PRO A 284 13.88 8.92 19.69
C PRO A 284 13.44 10.36 19.41
N LEU A 285 12.15 10.68 19.54
CA LEU A 285 11.63 12.03 19.36
C LEU A 285 12.18 12.98 20.43
N LEU A 286 12.23 12.55 21.69
CA LEU A 286 12.82 13.33 22.80
C LEU A 286 14.25 13.77 22.48
N ARG A 287 15.09 12.83 22.02
CA ARG A 287 16.48 13.11 21.65
C ARG A 287 16.58 14.10 20.49
N ALA A 288 15.70 13.98 19.49
CA ALA A 288 15.68 14.88 18.34
C ALA A 288 15.29 16.31 18.74
N CYS A 289 14.27 16.48 19.59
CA CYS A 289 13.86 17.79 20.09
C CYS A 289 14.95 18.45 20.96
N ALA A 290 15.64 17.67 21.80
CA ALA A 290 16.76 18.17 22.59
C ALA A 290 17.98 18.58 21.73
N GLY A 291 18.19 17.91 20.58
CA GLY A 291 19.22 18.27 19.60
C GLY A 291 18.95 19.62 18.95
N ILE A 292 17.68 19.90 18.58
CA ILE A 292 17.26 21.18 17.99
C ILE A 292 17.51 22.34 18.96
N ALA A 293 17.20 22.15 20.24
CA ALA A 293 17.42 23.18 21.27
C ALA A 293 18.90 23.55 21.45
N LYS A 294 19.84 22.62 21.18
CA LYS A 294 21.28 22.89 21.26
C LYS A 294 21.84 23.64 20.05
N THR A 295 21.22 23.51 18.87
CA THR A 295 21.63 24.21 17.65
C THR A 295 21.04 25.62 17.49
N GLY A 296 20.04 25.99 18.31
CA GLY A 296 19.42 27.32 18.32
C GLY A 296 20.22 28.41 19.06
N ILE A 297 21.40 28.09 19.61
CA ILE A 297 22.31 29.05 20.22
C ILE A 297 23.48 29.28 19.27
N THR A 298 23.29 30.10 18.22
CA THR A 298 24.37 30.90 17.60
C THR A 298 23.83 31.85 16.54
N LYS A 299 23.76 33.14 16.92
CA LYS A 299 24.20 34.35 16.19
C LYS A 299 23.29 35.52 16.58
N ASN A 300 23.66 36.18 17.68
CA ASN A 300 23.69 37.65 17.69
C ASN A 300 24.99 38.08 17.01
#